data_AF-A0A6P8UKK9-F1
#
_entry.id   AF-A0A6P8UKK9-F1
#
_cell.length_a   1.000
_cell.length_b   1.000
_cell.length_c   1.000
_cell.angle_alpha   90.00
_cell.angle_beta   90.00
_cell.angle_gamma   90.00
#
_symmetry.space_group_name_H-M   'P 1'
#
loop_
_entity.id
_entity.type
_entity.pdbx_description
1 polymer ?
#
loop_
_entity_poly.entity_id
_entity_poly.type
_entity_poly.pdbx_seq_one_letter_code
_entity_poly.pdbx_strand_id
1 'polypeptide(L)'
;MYCPFCGASVTSSHGFCGVCGRDITFLKDVTNKVPEEMPTTSAHLSAQPRTSAAGSSAVESFQKYREIKKRERPFFTKGRHNSKNKQKLVKISVGVMRRMDGCLKPVRGRSLPLNVEPQWACEELLAAAIKKQKAFNQDLEDGAHVLLYPDARVITNIPGTDTPFTVQMYKEAIGKPYQRITLYICTLEAVENSCYTGTTSSSDEDSVVVAKLPSGDSLADTVVSLDLSWHLFLK
;
A
#
# COMPACT_ATOMS: atom_id res chain seq x y z
N MET A 1 8.77 -18.65 -47.80
CA MET A 1 9.62 -18.63 -46.60
C MET A 1 8.74 -18.81 -45.36
N TYR A 2 9.30 -19.21 -44.22
CA TYR A 2 8.55 -19.38 -42.96
C TYR A 2 8.97 -18.33 -41.92
N CYS A 3 8.04 -17.89 -41.09
CA CYS A 3 8.32 -16.95 -40.01
C CYS A 3 9.12 -17.66 -38.89
N PRO A 4 10.30 -17.17 -38.49
CA PRO A 4 11.10 -17.80 -37.45
C PRO A 4 10.48 -17.67 -36.05
N PHE A 5 9.44 -16.86 -35.89
CA PHE A 5 8.78 -16.64 -34.60
C PHE A 5 7.53 -17.48 -34.39
N CYS A 6 6.83 -17.88 -35.46
CA CYS A 6 5.57 -18.62 -35.35
C CYS A 6 5.43 -19.78 -36.35
N GLY A 7 6.39 -19.99 -37.24
CA GLY A 7 6.37 -21.08 -38.22
C GLY A 7 5.38 -20.90 -39.36
N ALA A 8 4.59 -19.82 -39.39
CA ALA A 8 3.63 -19.57 -40.48
C ALA A 8 4.34 -19.31 -41.81
N SER A 9 3.75 -19.75 -42.92
CA SER A 9 4.22 -19.40 -44.26
C SER A 9 4.06 -17.89 -44.50
N VAL A 10 5.10 -17.29 -45.06
CA VAL A 10 5.15 -15.86 -45.37
C VAL A 10 5.26 -15.68 -46.87
N THR A 11 4.36 -14.84 -47.41
CA THR A 11 4.46 -14.26 -48.75
C THR A 11 5.28 -12.97 -48.68
N SER A 12 6.36 -12.87 -49.46
CA SER A 12 7.47 -11.93 -49.23
C SER A 12 7.19 -10.46 -49.54
N SER A 13 5.94 -10.06 -49.74
CA SER A 13 5.59 -8.67 -50.09
C SER A 13 5.66 -7.74 -48.87
N HIS A 14 5.22 -8.19 -47.69
CA HIS A 14 5.10 -7.34 -46.51
C HIS A 14 6.24 -7.59 -45.52
N GLY A 15 6.82 -6.53 -44.96
CA GLY A 15 7.91 -6.61 -43.97
C GLY A 15 7.51 -7.21 -42.62
N PHE A 16 6.28 -7.70 -42.48
CA PHE A 16 5.71 -8.19 -41.24
C PHE A 16 4.97 -9.51 -41.48
N CYS A 17 4.98 -10.39 -40.49
CA CYS A 17 4.26 -11.66 -40.54
C CYS A 17 2.75 -11.43 -40.33
N GLY A 18 1.92 -11.86 -41.28
CA GLY A 18 0.45 -11.74 -41.17
C GLY A 18 -0.19 -12.56 -40.03
N VAL A 19 0.54 -13.49 -39.43
CA VAL A 19 0.04 -14.35 -38.33
C VAL A 19 0.46 -13.83 -36.96
N CYS A 20 1.74 -13.50 -36.77
CA CYS A 20 2.24 -13.07 -35.46
C CYS A 20 2.52 -11.56 -35.35
N GLY A 21 2.32 -10.79 -36.43
CA GLY A 21 2.52 -9.34 -36.48
C GLY A 21 3.98 -8.88 -36.32
N ARG A 22 4.94 -9.80 -36.21
CA ARG A 22 6.35 -9.47 -35.99
C ARG A 22 7.04 -9.07 -37.29
N ASP A 23 7.99 -8.15 -37.15
CA ASP A 23 8.86 -7.70 -38.23
C ASP A 23 9.74 -8.84 -38.74
N ILE A 24 9.73 -9.01 -40.06
CA ILE A 24 10.49 -10.01 -40.81
C ILE A 24 11.21 -9.38 -42.02
N THR A 25 11.43 -8.07 -42.01
CA THR A 25 12.16 -7.33 -43.05
C THR A 25 13.54 -7.90 -43.33
N PHE A 26 14.22 -8.44 -42.31
CA PHE A 26 15.52 -9.11 -42.43
C PHE A 26 15.53 -10.36 -43.33
N LEU A 27 14.37 -10.95 -43.62
CA LEU A 27 14.28 -12.06 -44.58
C LEU A 27 14.35 -11.57 -46.04
N LYS A 28 14.08 -10.28 -46.30
CA LYS A 28 14.11 -9.71 -47.66
C LYS A 28 15.52 -9.54 -48.21
N ASP A 29 16.53 -9.45 -47.34
CA ASP A 29 17.92 -9.25 -47.75
C ASP A 29 18.56 -10.50 -48.37
N VAL A 30 17.93 -11.67 -48.25
CA VAL A 30 18.40 -12.92 -48.87
C VAL A 30 17.98 -13.02 -50.34
N THR A 31 16.98 -12.24 -50.78
CA THR A 31 16.41 -12.34 -52.14
C THR A 31 17.12 -11.54 -53.23
N ASN A 32 18.18 -10.78 -52.93
CA ASN A 32 18.88 -9.94 -53.93
C ASN A 32 20.33 -10.33 -54.21
N LYS A 33 20.69 -11.60 -54.01
CA LYS A 33 21.91 -12.18 -54.61
C LYS A 33 21.64 -13.61 -55.11
N VAL A 34 21.12 -13.69 -56.33
CA VAL A 34 21.48 -14.78 -57.25
C VAL A 34 22.86 -14.39 -57.79
N PRO A 35 23.88 -15.25 -57.64
CA PRO A 35 24.25 -16.08 -58.77
C PRO A 35 24.19 -17.58 -58.46
N GLU A 36 23.81 -18.31 -59.49
CA GLU A 36 23.98 -19.75 -59.64
C GLU A 36 25.42 -20.21 -59.36
N GLU A 37 25.53 -21.53 -59.13
CA GLU A 37 26.66 -22.43 -59.37
C GLU A 37 27.10 -23.24 -58.13
N MET A 38 26.71 -24.52 -58.17
CA MET A 38 27.41 -25.63 -57.52
C MET A 38 28.89 -25.63 -57.96
N PRO A 39 29.86 -26.05 -57.12
CA PRO A 39 30.18 -27.48 -57.04
C PRO A 39 30.74 -28.00 -55.71
N THR A 40 30.71 -29.33 -55.66
CA THR A 40 31.28 -30.27 -54.72
C THR A 40 32.82 -30.19 -54.62
N THR A 41 33.35 -30.80 -53.55
CA THR A 41 34.68 -31.44 -53.38
C THR A 41 35.91 -30.65 -52.91
N SER A 42 36.40 -31.12 -51.75
CA SER A 42 37.79 -31.45 -51.38
C SER A 42 38.85 -30.36 -51.12
N ALA A 43 39.65 -30.67 -50.10
CA ALA A 43 40.73 -29.90 -49.49
C ALA A 43 41.89 -29.55 -50.43
N HIS A 44 42.52 -28.38 -50.22
CA HIS A 44 43.98 -28.26 -50.06
C HIS A 44 44.40 -26.89 -49.50
N LEU A 45 45.53 -26.88 -48.81
CA LEU A 45 46.22 -25.78 -48.12
C LEU A 45 46.85 -24.74 -49.08
N SER A 46 46.87 -23.45 -48.70
CA SER A 46 48.07 -22.57 -48.81
C SER A 46 47.84 -21.12 -48.29
N ALA A 47 48.68 -20.74 -47.30
CA ALA A 47 49.26 -19.43 -46.90
C ALA A 47 48.63 -18.05 -47.28
N GLN A 48 48.13 -17.34 -46.23
CA GLN A 48 48.41 -15.94 -45.74
C GLN A 48 48.48 -14.72 -46.72
N PRO A 49 48.38 -13.43 -46.31
CA PRO A 49 47.95 -12.82 -45.02
C PRO A 49 46.94 -11.64 -45.21
N ARG A 50 45.90 -11.48 -44.37
CA ARG A 50 45.17 -10.20 -44.29
C ARG A 50 44.77 -9.85 -42.86
N THR A 51 45.53 -8.89 -42.33
CA THR A 51 45.12 -7.85 -41.37
C THR A 51 44.27 -8.29 -40.19
N SER A 52 44.92 -8.34 -39.04
CA SER A 52 44.34 -8.26 -37.70
C SER A 52 43.34 -7.10 -37.58
N ALA A 53 42.07 -7.37 -37.84
CA ALA A 53 40.98 -6.66 -37.20
C ALA A 53 40.37 -7.67 -36.23
N ALA A 54 40.64 -7.47 -34.94
CA ALA A 54 40.14 -8.28 -33.84
C ALA A 54 38.60 -8.37 -33.94
N GLY A 55 38.11 -9.44 -34.57
CA GLY A 55 36.71 -9.78 -34.58
C GLY A 55 36.37 -10.25 -33.18
N SER A 56 35.69 -9.40 -32.40
CA SER A 56 35.31 -9.80 -31.05
C SER A 56 34.49 -11.08 -31.18
N SER A 57 34.90 -12.14 -30.49
CA SER A 57 34.18 -13.40 -30.53
C SER A 57 32.71 -13.17 -30.15
N ALA A 58 31.79 -14.04 -30.60
CA ALA A 58 30.38 -13.97 -30.18
C ALA A 58 30.26 -13.89 -28.64
N VAL A 59 31.18 -14.52 -27.92
CA VAL A 59 31.29 -14.47 -26.46
C VAL A 59 31.61 -13.06 -25.95
N GLU A 60 32.51 -12.31 -26.58
CA GLU A 60 32.80 -10.90 -26.23
C GLU A 60 31.60 -9.99 -26.49
N SER A 61 30.85 -10.24 -27.58
CA SER A 61 29.60 -9.53 -27.85
C SER A 61 28.52 -9.81 -26.77
N PHE A 62 28.44 -11.04 -26.28
CA PHE A 62 27.56 -11.42 -25.17
C PHE A 62 27.98 -10.80 -23.83
N GLN A 63 29.30 -10.75 -23.54
CA GLN A 63 29.81 -10.11 -22.33
C GLN A 63 29.51 -8.60 -22.35
N LYS A 64 29.75 -7.94 -23.48
CA LYS A 64 29.43 -6.53 -23.69
C LYS A 64 27.93 -6.25 -23.55
N TYR A 65 27.07 -7.11 -24.10
CA TYR A 65 25.62 -7.00 -23.92
C TYR A 65 25.19 -7.16 -22.45
N ARG A 66 25.80 -8.10 -21.73
CA ARG A 66 25.54 -8.33 -20.30
C ARG A 66 25.98 -7.12 -19.45
N GLU A 67 27.08 -6.48 -19.80
CA GLU A 67 27.57 -5.26 -19.17
C GLU A 67 26.67 -4.05 -19.45
N ILE A 68 26.20 -3.90 -20.70
CA ILE A 68 25.21 -2.87 -21.07
C ILE A 68 23.92 -3.07 -20.27
N LYS A 69 23.39 -4.29 -20.19
CA LYS A 69 22.19 -4.60 -19.38
C LYS A 69 22.41 -4.39 -17.89
N LYS A 70 23.60 -4.71 -17.36
CA LYS A 70 23.98 -4.40 -15.97
C LYS A 70 24.07 -2.89 -15.72
N ARG A 71 24.49 -2.10 -16.71
CA ARG A 71 24.58 -0.63 -16.67
C ARG A 71 23.23 0.08 -16.83
N GLU A 72 22.29 -0.53 -17.55
CA GLU A 72 20.90 -0.06 -17.67
C GLU A 72 20.07 -0.32 -16.39
N ARG A 73 20.35 -1.43 -15.69
CA ARG A 73 19.64 -1.82 -14.46
C ARG A 73 19.63 -0.79 -13.31
N PRO A 74 20.68 0.00 -13.02
CA PRO A 74 20.68 0.94 -11.91
C PRO A 74 19.80 2.19 -12.10
N PHE A 75 19.26 2.46 -13.30
CA PHE A 75 18.45 3.66 -13.53
C PHE A 75 17.02 3.58 -12.96
N PHE A 76 16.53 2.38 -12.60
CA PHE A 76 15.19 2.22 -12.01
C PHE A 76 15.14 2.20 -10.49
N THR A 77 16.29 2.22 -9.79
CA THR A 77 16.31 2.20 -8.31
C THR A 77 17.31 3.15 -7.66
N LYS A 78 17.81 4.17 -8.37
CA LYS A 78 18.63 5.24 -7.76
C LYS A 78 17.77 6.43 -7.37
N GLY A 79 16.99 6.26 -6.31
CA GLY A 79 16.55 7.39 -5.51
C GLY A 79 17.74 7.97 -4.74
N ARG A 80 18.16 9.19 -5.11
CA ARG A 80 18.99 10.15 -4.35
C ARG A 80 20.05 9.57 -3.39
N HIS A 81 21.31 9.66 -3.81
CA HIS A 81 22.41 9.74 -2.86
C HIS A 81 22.30 11.06 -2.06
N ASN A 82 22.59 10.98 -0.75
CA ASN A 82 22.75 12.03 0.24
C ASN A 82 21.53 12.38 1.12
N SER A 83 21.51 11.79 2.33
CA SER A 83 21.50 12.58 3.58
C SER A 83 21.70 11.65 4.77
N LYS A 84 22.67 12.00 5.61
CA LYS A 84 22.89 11.48 6.96
C LYS A 84 21.53 11.36 7.69
N ASN A 85 21.26 10.19 8.23
CA ASN A 85 20.14 9.88 9.14
C ASN A 85 18.71 10.22 8.66
N LYS A 86 18.35 9.95 7.40
CA LYS A 86 16.92 9.87 7.04
C LYS A 86 16.34 8.58 7.60
N GLN A 87 15.52 8.71 8.64
CA GLN A 87 14.54 7.69 9.05
C GLN A 87 13.89 7.12 7.78
N LYS A 88 13.98 5.81 7.57
CA LYS A 88 13.48 5.17 6.35
C LYS A 88 11.96 5.26 6.37
N LEU A 89 11.38 6.07 5.49
CA LEU A 89 9.92 6.13 5.32
C LEU A 89 9.37 4.73 5.08
N VAL A 90 8.31 4.40 5.83
CA VAL A 90 7.57 3.15 5.71
C VAL A 90 6.25 3.41 5.01
N LYS A 91 5.69 2.39 4.38
CA LYS A 91 4.42 2.49 3.64
C LYS A 91 3.34 1.74 4.37
N ILE A 92 2.27 2.44 4.74
CA ILE A 92 1.03 1.88 5.28
C ILE A 92 -0.13 2.21 4.33
N SER A 93 -1.33 1.69 4.57
CA SER A 93 -2.55 2.08 3.85
C SER A 93 -3.46 2.91 4.75
N VAL A 94 -4.10 3.93 4.19
CA VAL A 94 -5.15 4.70 4.88
C VAL A 94 -6.39 4.75 4.00
N GLY A 95 -7.51 4.26 4.55
CA GLY A 95 -8.82 4.28 3.91
C GLY A 95 -9.74 5.36 4.46
N VAL A 96 -10.96 5.41 3.93
CA VAL A 96 -12.04 6.25 4.46
C VAL A 96 -13.10 5.33 5.04
N MET A 97 -13.58 5.64 6.23
CA MET A 97 -14.80 5.06 6.81
C MET A 97 -15.92 6.09 6.73
N ARG A 98 -17.11 5.62 6.35
CA ARG A 98 -18.35 6.42 6.38
C ARG A 98 -19.43 5.62 7.10
N ARG A 99 -20.44 6.31 7.60
CA ARG A 99 -21.63 5.67 8.16
C ARG A 99 -22.47 5.08 7.02
N MET A 100 -22.77 3.79 7.11
CA MET A 100 -23.60 3.04 6.19
C MET A 100 -24.50 2.10 6.99
N ASP A 101 -25.81 2.25 6.87
CA ASP A 101 -26.82 1.45 7.58
C ASP A 101 -26.64 1.48 9.11
N GLY A 102 -26.39 2.68 9.65
CA GLY A 102 -26.19 2.88 11.09
C GLY A 102 -24.78 2.57 11.61
N CYS A 103 -23.98 1.77 10.90
CA CYS A 103 -22.63 1.38 11.31
C CYS A 103 -21.52 2.11 10.52
N LEU A 104 -20.35 2.32 11.14
CA LEU A 104 -19.16 2.77 10.42
C LEU A 104 -18.60 1.63 9.57
N LYS A 105 -18.53 1.83 8.25
CA LYS A 105 -18.00 0.84 7.30
C LYS A 105 -16.88 1.45 6.46
N PRO A 106 -15.80 0.69 6.19
CA PRO A 106 -14.80 1.08 5.21
C PRO A 106 -15.40 1.28 3.82
N VAL A 107 -15.13 2.42 3.20
CA VAL A 107 -15.54 2.68 1.81
C VAL A 107 -14.60 1.92 0.87
N ARG A 108 -15.16 0.98 0.11
CA ARG A 108 -14.39 0.17 -0.86
C ARG A 108 -13.74 1.08 -1.92
N GLY A 109 -12.53 0.71 -2.34
CA GLY A 109 -11.78 1.44 -3.37
C GLY A 109 -11.18 2.79 -2.92
N ARG A 110 -11.40 3.22 -1.67
CA ARG A 110 -10.92 4.52 -1.15
C ARG A 110 -9.70 4.41 -0.22
N SER A 111 -8.97 3.29 -0.29
CA SER A 111 -7.73 3.08 0.47
C SER A 111 -6.52 3.51 -0.34
N LEU A 112 -5.70 4.41 0.22
CA LEU A 112 -4.51 4.94 -0.42
C LEU A 112 -3.25 4.56 0.36
N PRO A 113 -2.15 4.20 -0.32
CA PRO A 113 -0.87 3.95 0.35
C PRO A 113 -0.28 5.28 0.84
N LEU A 114 0.14 5.39 2.09
CA LEU A 114 0.77 6.58 2.67
C LEU A 114 2.20 6.26 3.11
N ASN A 115 3.15 7.13 2.75
CA ASN A 115 4.53 7.04 3.24
C ASN A 115 4.63 7.87 4.52
N VAL A 116 5.10 7.24 5.60
CA VAL A 116 5.09 7.80 6.95
C VAL A 116 6.41 7.49 7.64
N GLU A 117 6.77 8.26 8.66
CA GLU A 117 7.90 7.91 9.52
C GLU A 117 7.42 6.97 10.65
N PRO A 118 8.22 5.98 11.08
CA PRO A 118 7.83 5.09 12.17
C PRO A 118 7.52 5.83 13.49
N GLN A 119 8.11 7.02 13.68
CA GLN A 119 7.92 7.83 14.89
C GLN A 119 6.64 8.66 14.89
N TRP A 120 5.93 8.75 13.75
CA TRP A 120 4.79 9.65 13.64
C TRP A 120 3.69 9.31 14.64
N ALA A 121 3.23 10.35 15.32
CA ALA A 121 2.08 10.30 16.20
C ALA A 121 0.77 10.40 15.41
N CYS A 122 -0.35 10.24 16.11
CA CYS A 122 -1.69 10.26 15.51
C CYS A 122 -1.96 11.56 14.72
N GLU A 123 -1.58 12.72 15.28
CA GLU A 123 -1.84 14.04 14.68
C GLU A 123 -1.11 14.24 13.34
N GLU A 124 0.19 13.96 13.30
CA GLU A 124 1.02 14.08 12.09
C GLU A 124 0.52 13.14 11.00
N LEU A 125 0.18 11.91 11.40
CA LEU A 125 -0.35 10.90 10.51
C LEU A 125 -1.71 11.31 9.94
N LEU A 126 -2.60 11.85 10.78
CA LEU A 126 -3.92 12.32 10.40
C LEU A 126 -3.82 13.48 9.40
N ALA A 127 -2.97 14.47 9.66
CA ALA A 127 -2.77 15.61 8.77
C ALA A 127 -2.27 15.17 7.38
N ALA A 128 -1.28 14.27 7.34
CA ALA A 128 -0.76 13.70 6.10
C ALA A 128 -1.81 12.87 5.36
N ALA A 129 -2.61 12.10 6.10
CA ALA A 129 -3.68 11.27 5.55
C ALA A 129 -4.79 12.12 4.93
N ILE A 130 -5.29 13.15 5.63
CA ILE A 130 -6.30 14.08 5.12
C ILE A 130 -5.80 14.74 3.84
N LYS A 131 -4.57 15.29 3.87
CA LYS A 131 -3.96 15.93 2.70
C LYS A 131 -3.93 15.00 1.50
N LYS A 132 -3.52 13.75 1.70
CA LYS A 132 -3.46 12.75 0.62
C LYS A 132 -4.85 12.36 0.12
N GLN A 133 -5.79 12.20 1.04
CA GLN A 133 -7.14 11.78 0.70
C GLN A 133 -7.86 12.87 -0.08
N LYS A 134 -7.76 14.15 0.31
CA LYS A 134 -8.32 15.29 -0.44
C LYS A 134 -7.69 15.45 -1.83
N ALA A 135 -6.38 15.21 -1.95
CA ALA A 135 -5.70 15.31 -3.24
C ALA A 135 -6.17 14.26 -4.26
N PHE A 136 -6.63 13.09 -3.80
CA PHE A 136 -7.06 11.99 -4.67
C PHE A 136 -8.58 11.84 -4.76
N ASN A 137 -9.31 12.23 -3.72
CA ASN A 137 -10.75 12.09 -3.60
C ASN A 137 -11.32 13.48 -3.34
N GLN A 138 -11.87 14.09 -4.40
CA GLN A 138 -12.49 15.41 -4.31
C GLN A 138 -13.78 15.41 -3.48
N ASP A 139 -14.36 14.24 -3.24
CA ASP A 139 -15.58 14.01 -2.47
C ASP A 139 -15.34 13.69 -0.98
N LEU A 140 -14.13 13.91 -0.48
CA LEU A 140 -13.89 13.81 0.96
C LEU A 140 -14.64 14.95 1.65
N GLU A 141 -15.48 14.60 2.62
CA GLU A 141 -16.24 15.58 3.41
C GLU A 141 -15.29 16.57 4.10
N ASP A 142 -15.63 17.85 4.06
CA ASP A 142 -14.91 18.85 4.84
C ASP A 142 -15.36 18.82 6.30
N GLY A 143 -14.42 19.01 7.23
CA GLY A 143 -14.72 18.98 8.66
C GLY A 143 -13.55 18.50 9.51
N ALA A 144 -13.80 18.32 10.80
CA ALA A 144 -12.85 17.71 11.72
C ALA A 144 -12.85 16.20 11.51
N HIS A 145 -11.65 15.65 11.32
CA HIS A 145 -11.45 14.24 11.02
C HIS A 145 -10.70 13.56 12.17
N VAL A 146 -10.90 12.26 12.31
CA VAL A 146 -10.13 11.40 13.22
C VAL A 146 -9.62 10.16 12.51
N LEU A 147 -8.55 9.59 13.06
CA LEU A 147 -8.05 8.29 12.65
C LEU A 147 -8.73 7.19 13.46
N LEU A 148 -9.07 6.10 12.77
CA LEU A 148 -9.70 4.91 13.32
C LEU A 148 -8.86 3.67 13.03
N TYR A 149 -8.89 2.73 13.97
CA TYR A 149 -8.47 1.35 13.78
C TYR A 149 -9.47 0.57 12.90
N PRO A 150 -9.12 -0.64 12.41
CA PRO A 150 -10.02 -1.47 11.62
C PRO A 150 -11.34 -1.87 12.30
N ASP A 151 -11.37 -1.85 13.63
CA ASP A 151 -12.55 -2.09 14.47
C ASP A 151 -13.38 -0.82 14.71
N ALA A 152 -13.12 0.25 13.95
CA ALA A 152 -13.78 1.55 14.02
C ALA A 152 -13.58 2.30 15.36
N ARG A 153 -12.60 1.92 16.17
CA ARG A 153 -12.22 2.67 17.38
C ARG A 153 -11.27 3.81 17.05
N VAL A 154 -11.44 4.95 17.73
CA VAL A 154 -10.56 6.12 17.57
C VAL A 154 -9.15 5.80 18.04
N ILE A 155 -8.16 6.24 17.28
CA ILE A 155 -6.75 6.07 17.60
C ILE A 155 -6.33 7.09 18.67
N THR A 156 -6.11 6.61 19.88
CA THR A 156 -5.48 7.35 20.97
C THR A 156 -4.21 6.60 21.43
N ASN A 157 -4.42 5.38 21.93
CA ASN A 157 -3.38 4.49 22.43
C ASN A 157 -3.31 3.20 21.60
N ILE A 158 -2.22 2.46 21.74
CA ILE A 158 -2.10 1.11 21.16
C ILE A 158 -3.14 0.18 21.80
N PRO A 159 -3.93 -0.57 21.02
CA PRO A 159 -5.01 -1.39 21.56
C PRO A 159 -4.52 -2.39 22.61
N GLY A 160 -5.18 -2.41 23.78
CA GLY A 160 -4.83 -3.28 24.90
C GLY A 160 -3.71 -2.74 25.80
N THR A 161 -3.28 -1.49 25.61
CA THR A 161 -2.26 -0.84 26.44
C THR A 161 -2.58 0.63 26.68
N ASP A 162 -1.89 1.25 27.64
CA ASP A 162 -1.93 2.71 27.87
C ASP A 162 -0.84 3.47 27.09
N THR A 163 -0.12 2.79 26.19
CA THR A 163 0.96 3.42 25.43
C THR A 163 0.39 4.30 24.31
N PRO A 164 0.87 5.55 24.15
CA PRO A 164 0.37 6.44 23.11
C PRO A 164 0.71 5.89 21.72
N PHE A 165 -0.18 6.16 20.78
CA PHE A 165 -0.01 5.66 19.42
C PHE A 165 1.23 6.25 18.73
N THR A 166 2.07 5.37 18.21
CA THR A 166 3.01 5.67 17.12
C THR A 166 2.95 4.55 16.09
N VAL A 167 3.29 4.86 14.85
CA VAL A 167 3.27 3.89 13.75
C VAL A 167 4.15 2.66 14.06
N GLN A 168 5.31 2.89 14.68
CA GLN A 168 6.23 1.84 15.10
C GLN A 168 5.63 0.95 16.22
N MET A 169 5.14 1.55 17.31
CA MET A 169 4.57 0.78 18.43
C MET A 169 3.35 -0.02 17.97
N TYR A 170 2.52 0.56 17.11
CA TYR A 170 1.37 -0.16 16.55
C TYR A 170 1.80 -1.34 15.69
N LYS A 171 2.83 -1.16 14.84
CA LYS A 171 3.41 -2.25 14.05
C LYS A 171 3.94 -3.39 14.92
N GLU A 172 4.58 -3.06 16.05
CA GLU A 172 5.12 -4.04 16.98
C GLU A 172 4.00 -4.80 17.69
N ALA A 173 2.98 -4.11 18.18
CA ALA A 173 1.84 -4.70 18.88
C ALA A 173 1.03 -5.67 18.00
N ILE A 174 0.77 -5.33 16.73
CA ILE A 174 -0.01 -6.19 15.84
C ILE A 174 0.85 -7.27 15.14
N GLY A 175 2.17 -7.19 15.21
CA GLY A 175 3.11 -8.14 14.60
C GLY A 175 3.07 -8.22 13.06
N LYS A 176 2.46 -7.24 12.37
CA LYS A 176 2.30 -7.22 10.91
C LYS A 176 3.35 -6.34 10.25
N PRO A 177 3.79 -6.64 9.02
CA PRO A 177 4.64 -5.72 8.27
C PRO A 177 3.85 -4.44 7.93
N TYR A 178 4.53 -3.30 7.83
CA TYR A 178 3.92 -1.99 7.58
C TYR A 178 2.94 -1.98 6.40
N GLN A 179 3.26 -2.70 5.32
CA GLN A 179 2.42 -2.74 4.11
C GLN A 179 1.04 -3.39 4.36
N ARG A 180 0.88 -4.16 5.43
CA ARG A 180 -0.39 -4.79 5.83
C ARG A 180 -1.13 -4.01 6.92
N ILE A 181 -0.62 -2.84 7.30
CA ILE A 181 -1.29 -1.92 8.22
C ILE A 181 -2.25 -1.07 7.42
N THR A 182 -3.52 -1.11 7.82
CA THR A 182 -4.56 -0.24 7.27
C THR A 182 -5.24 0.49 8.41
N LEU A 183 -5.26 1.82 8.33
CA LEU A 183 -6.00 2.70 9.22
C LEU A 183 -7.07 3.44 8.41
N TYR A 184 -7.98 4.12 9.07
CA TYR A 184 -9.09 4.80 8.40
C TYR A 184 -9.27 6.22 8.88
N ILE A 185 -9.63 7.14 7.98
CA ILE A 185 -10.09 8.48 8.32
C ILE A 185 -11.62 8.46 8.36
N CYS A 186 -12.20 9.13 9.34
CA CYS A 186 -13.63 9.39 9.42
C CYS A 186 -13.88 10.82 9.91
N THR A 187 -15.04 11.38 9.60
CA THR A 187 -15.49 12.65 10.18
C THR A 187 -15.89 12.45 11.64
N LEU A 188 -15.58 13.42 12.50
CA LEU A 188 -15.96 13.38 13.91
C LEU A 188 -17.47 13.19 14.10
N GLU A 189 -18.27 13.90 13.30
CA GLU A 189 -19.73 13.79 13.30
C GLU A 189 -20.22 12.37 13.04
N ALA A 190 -19.58 11.64 12.12
CA ALA A 190 -19.95 10.26 11.82
C ALA A 190 -19.61 9.31 12.97
N VAL A 191 -18.51 9.57 13.69
CA VAL A 191 -18.08 8.78 14.86
C VAL A 191 -19.03 9.01 16.03
N GLU A 192 -19.33 10.26 16.35
CA GLU A 192 -20.28 10.62 17.42
C GLU A 192 -21.66 10.02 17.11
N ASN A 193 -22.15 10.15 15.89
CA ASN A 193 -23.44 9.57 15.52
C ASN A 193 -23.50 8.04 15.58
N SER A 194 -22.36 7.35 15.51
CA SER A 194 -22.28 5.89 15.61
C SER A 194 -22.40 5.37 17.05
N CYS A 195 -22.08 6.18 18.06
CA CYS A 195 -22.17 5.76 19.46
C CYS A 195 -23.59 5.86 20.03
N TYR A 196 -24.45 6.72 19.47
CA TYR A 196 -25.83 6.91 19.96
C TYR A 196 -26.81 5.78 19.60
N THR A 197 -26.46 4.88 18.67
CA THR A 197 -27.36 3.79 18.27
C THR A 197 -27.25 2.51 19.11
N GLY A 198 -26.44 2.54 20.19
CA GLY A 198 -26.28 1.43 21.14
C GLY A 198 -27.18 1.49 22.37
N THR A 199 -27.98 2.54 22.53
CA THR A 199 -28.83 2.76 23.72
C THR A 199 -30.31 2.85 23.35
N THR A 200 -30.84 1.82 22.71
CA THR A 200 -32.25 1.47 22.93
C THR A 200 -32.30 0.48 24.11
N SER A 201 -31.90 0.94 25.29
CA SER A 201 -32.38 0.32 26.52
C SER A 201 -33.79 0.84 26.71
N SER A 202 -34.77 0.00 26.44
CA SER A 202 -36.12 0.12 26.99
C SER A 202 -35.96 0.40 28.49
N SER A 203 -36.41 1.57 28.91
CA SER A 203 -36.62 1.91 30.32
C SER A 203 -37.97 2.60 30.36
N ASP A 204 -38.97 1.77 30.60
CA ASP A 204 -40.35 2.13 30.87
C ASP A 204 -40.45 2.52 32.35
N GLU A 205 -40.16 3.76 32.73
CA GLU A 205 -40.46 4.22 34.09
C GLU A 205 -40.80 5.72 34.19
N ASP A 206 -42.12 5.93 34.18
CA ASP A 206 -42.94 6.69 35.13
C ASP A 206 -42.80 8.21 35.35
N SER A 207 -43.97 8.83 35.39
CA SER A 207 -44.17 10.28 35.52
C SER A 207 -43.98 10.72 36.95
N VAL A 208 -43.02 11.62 37.21
CA VAL A 208 -42.82 12.25 38.52
C VAL A 208 -43.93 13.27 38.78
N VAL A 209 -44.93 12.87 39.58
CA VAL A 209 -45.80 13.79 40.31
C VAL A 209 -45.00 14.42 41.45
N VAL A 210 -44.63 15.69 41.29
CA VAL A 210 -43.97 16.49 42.33
C VAL A 210 -45.00 16.80 43.43
N ALA A 211 -44.98 16.01 44.50
CA ALA A 211 -45.63 16.34 45.77
C ALA A 211 -44.72 17.26 46.59
N LYS A 212 -45.30 18.38 47.00
CA LYS A 212 -44.72 19.48 47.79
C LYS A 212 -44.55 19.05 49.25
N LEU A 213 -43.37 19.21 49.83
CA LEU A 213 -43.13 19.18 51.29
C LEU A 213 -42.53 20.53 51.74
N PRO A 214 -42.96 21.08 52.88
CA PRO A 214 -42.43 22.32 53.42
C PRO A 214 -41.20 22.08 54.30
N SER A 215 -40.29 23.06 54.21
CA SER A 215 -39.45 23.67 55.25
C SER A 215 -38.97 22.80 56.42
N GLY A 216 -37.65 22.62 56.48
CA GLY A 216 -36.96 21.94 57.56
C GLY A 216 -36.81 22.76 58.85
N ASP A 217 -36.34 22.06 59.88
CA ASP A 217 -35.45 22.61 60.90
C ASP A 217 -34.81 21.48 61.74
N SER A 218 -33.62 21.80 62.26
CA SER A 218 -32.99 21.27 63.49
C SER A 218 -32.10 20.00 63.47
N LEU A 219 -30.79 20.26 63.39
CA LEU A 219 -29.65 19.79 64.23
C LEU A 219 -29.67 18.38 64.87
N ALA A 220 -28.64 17.56 64.59
CA ALA A 220 -27.54 17.27 65.54
C ALA A 220 -26.53 16.22 64.99
N ASP A 221 -25.28 16.44 65.36
CA ASP A 221 -24.07 15.61 65.23
C ASP A 221 -24.23 14.14 65.63
N THR A 222 -23.55 13.22 64.93
CA THR A 222 -22.80 12.10 65.55
C THR A 222 -21.91 11.38 64.54
N VAL A 223 -20.62 11.36 64.87
CA VAL A 223 -19.56 10.56 64.26
C VAL A 223 -19.81 9.07 64.49
N VAL A 224 -19.75 8.25 63.43
CA VAL A 224 -19.38 6.83 63.55
C VAL A 224 -18.46 6.46 62.39
N SER A 225 -17.19 6.22 62.72
CA SER A 225 -16.25 5.47 61.90
C SER A 225 -16.72 4.03 61.78
N LEU A 226 -16.71 3.46 60.58
CA LEU A 226 -16.83 2.02 60.38
C LEU A 226 -15.89 1.55 59.28
N ASP A 227 -14.78 0.98 59.75
CA ASP A 227 -14.02 -0.10 59.15
C ASP A 227 -14.93 -1.10 58.41
N LEU A 228 -14.69 -1.28 57.12
CA LEU A 228 -15.29 -2.37 56.34
C LEU A 228 -14.20 -3.39 56.00
N SER A 229 -14.14 -4.38 56.88
CA SER A 229 -13.47 -5.65 56.73
C SER A 229 -13.94 -6.38 55.46
N TRP A 230 -12.98 -6.85 54.68
CA TRP A 230 -13.16 -7.70 53.52
C TRP A 230 -13.33 -9.16 53.98
N HIS A 231 -14.47 -9.79 53.66
CA HIS A 231 -14.58 -11.25 53.54
C HIS A 231 -15.65 -11.55 52.47
N LEU A 232 -15.23 -11.98 51.28
CA LEU A 232 -15.20 -13.40 50.85
C LEU A 232 -16.59 -14.05 50.83
N PHE A 233 -17.18 -14.16 49.64
CA PHE A 233 -18.21 -15.16 49.35
C PHE A 233 -17.72 -16.07 48.23
N LEU A 234 -17.47 -17.32 48.59
CA LEU A 234 -17.10 -18.42 47.71
C LEU A 234 -17.93 -19.62 48.18
N LYS A 235 -19.10 -19.80 47.57
CA LYS A 235 -19.73 -21.10 47.30
C LYS A 235 -20.87 -20.91 46.30
#